data_AF-R7ER64-F1
#
_entry.id   AF-R7ER64-F1
#
_cell.length_a   1.000
_cell.length_b   1.000
_cell.length_c   1.000
_cell.angle_alpha   90.00
_cell.angle_beta   90.00
_cell.angle_gamma   90.00
#
_symmetry.space_group_name_H-M   'P 1'
#
loop_
_entity.id
_entity.type
_entity.pdbx_description
1 polymer ?
#
loop_
_entity_poly.entity_id
_entity_poly.type
_entity_poly.pdbx_seq_one_letter_code
_entity_poly.pdbx_strand_id
1 'polypeptide(L)'
;MSTSLAVIDNMNTDYIPNDNTQHKYVSAHINNISFPKSINELETFIYQNEHYNVEDIINESENGYVIWTVPRSSAIDDIVLFFHAKTAIQWIRKLETAAKNIDDETHNKDLIFEWLKRARTLYSKYGGKIFAIGRIDSPPEYDNSDDYPRHWSGRIYAKVCDICLLNVPIDISEFNSFILVSRQSATTQLPSKEYEKLKNIIVSKNRYLPDYFLNDKIGDDALFKTNIDNFLTINRARRKRFLLEADFRSYYVDYFLKVLSGKKCYRECQCFSPSTPFARVDNIIEFCGKKILFEVKLNIELERDLISQLNQYVYADYVILADGRNQKEYDFEKNYMFVIDMYSVYKYITAERRIIKIFDLDDLKDAVDICKQMKKAVCD
;
A
#
# COMPACT_ATOMS: atom_id res chain seq x y z
N MET A 1 58.61 14.78 37.38
CA MET A 1 58.06 15.05 36.04
C MET A 1 57.45 13.74 35.56
N SER A 2 56.25 13.43 36.05
CA SER A 2 54.93 13.79 35.50
C SER A 2 54.48 12.81 34.42
N THR A 3 53.59 11.93 34.86
CA THR A 3 52.73 10.94 34.20
C THR A 3 51.74 11.54 33.20
N SER A 4 51.35 10.75 32.18
CA SER A 4 50.01 10.72 31.54
C SER A 4 50.05 9.59 30.51
N LEU A 5 49.65 8.35 30.81
CA LEU A 5 48.28 7.82 30.92
C LEU A 5 47.39 8.16 29.72
N ALA A 6 47.06 7.10 28.99
CA ALA A 6 46.17 7.03 27.84
C ALA A 6 44.78 7.58 28.17
N VAL A 7 44.26 8.43 27.28
CA VAL A 7 42.85 8.80 27.23
C VAL A 7 42.27 8.10 26.02
N ILE A 8 41.52 7.04 26.29
CA ILE A 8 40.52 6.48 25.37
C ILE A 8 39.35 7.44 25.45
N ASP A 9 39.26 8.39 24.53
CA ASP A 9 38.06 9.22 24.41
C ASP A 9 37.00 8.44 23.63
N ASN A 10 36.05 7.91 24.42
CA ASN A 10 34.74 7.48 23.97
C ASN A 10 34.02 8.67 23.31
N MET A 11 34.10 8.81 21.99
CA MET A 11 33.13 9.60 21.23
C MET A 11 31.90 8.73 20.93
N ASN A 12 31.10 8.48 21.98
CA ASN A 12 29.65 8.35 21.82
C ASN A 12 29.14 9.74 21.45
N THR A 13 29.12 10.06 20.16
CA THR A 13 28.27 11.15 19.68
C THR A 13 26.88 10.57 19.52
N ASP A 14 26.11 10.66 20.59
CA ASP A 14 24.65 10.54 20.52
C ASP A 14 24.17 11.54 19.47
N TYR A 15 23.71 11.01 18.33
CA TYR A 15 22.97 11.79 17.36
C TYR A 15 21.65 12.18 18.01
N ILE A 16 21.59 13.40 18.55
CA ILE A 16 20.35 14.06 18.96
C ILE A 16 19.85 14.77 17.69
N PRO A 17 18.76 14.33 17.06
CA PRO A 17 18.22 15.04 15.91
C PRO A 17 17.82 16.45 16.34
N ASN A 18 18.36 17.46 15.66
CA ASN A 18 17.85 18.82 15.75
C ASN A 18 16.40 18.82 15.23
N ASP A 19 15.43 18.97 16.13
CA ASP A 19 13.98 19.00 15.85
C ASP A 19 13.50 20.29 15.13
N ASN A 20 14.40 20.92 14.37
CA ASN A 20 14.14 22.11 13.56
C ASN A 20 14.24 21.82 12.04
N THR A 21 14.38 20.55 11.63
CA THR A 21 14.26 20.18 10.22
C THR A 21 12.79 20.25 9.80
N GLN A 22 12.50 21.19 8.90
CA GLN A 22 11.19 21.34 8.26
C GLN A 22 10.90 20.08 7.43
N HIS A 23 10.17 19.12 8.01
CA HIS A 23 9.81 17.87 7.34
C HIS A 23 8.99 18.15 6.07
N LYS A 24 9.38 17.50 4.97
CA LYS A 24 8.61 17.51 3.72
C LYS A 24 7.61 16.36 3.73
N TYR A 25 6.35 16.73 3.59
CA TYR A 25 5.18 15.87 3.64
C TYR A 25 4.94 15.25 2.27
N VAL A 26 5.05 13.93 2.16
CA VAL A 26 5.00 13.18 0.87
C VAL A 26 4.17 11.89 1.01
N SER A 27 3.90 11.19 -0.09
CA SER A 27 3.39 9.82 -0.08
C SER A 27 4.50 8.83 -0.47
N ALA A 28 4.32 7.53 -0.18
CA ALA A 28 5.29 6.50 -0.54
C ALA A 28 4.62 5.24 -1.06
N HIS A 29 5.28 4.59 -2.02
CA HIS A 29 4.85 3.28 -2.51
C HIS A 29 6.04 2.39 -2.87
N ILE A 30 5.82 1.08 -2.76
CA ILE A 30 6.70 0.07 -3.34
C ILE A 30 6.29 -0.15 -4.79
N ASN A 31 7.25 -0.06 -5.70
CA ASN A 31 7.09 -0.49 -7.08
C ASN A 31 7.64 -1.92 -7.25
N ASN A 32 6.80 -2.83 -7.71
CA ASN A 32 7.09 -4.26 -7.86
C ASN A 32 7.52 -4.57 -9.29
N ILE A 33 8.84 -4.70 -9.49
CA ILE A 33 9.46 -5.00 -10.78
C ILE A 33 9.41 -6.51 -11.03
N SER A 34 8.47 -6.92 -11.87
CA SER A 34 8.27 -8.30 -12.31
C SER A 34 9.24 -8.74 -13.42
N PHE A 35 9.00 -9.92 -13.99
CA PHE A 35 9.84 -10.52 -15.03
C PHE A 35 8.96 -10.95 -16.22
N PRO A 36 9.52 -11.01 -17.44
CA PRO A 36 8.83 -11.54 -18.61
C PRO A 36 8.15 -12.88 -18.36
N LYS A 37 6.99 -13.08 -18.98
CA LYS A 37 6.13 -14.27 -18.80
C LYS A 37 6.11 -15.19 -20.01
N SER A 38 6.73 -14.80 -21.12
CA SER A 38 6.81 -15.56 -22.38
C SER A 38 8.17 -15.40 -23.05
N ILE A 39 8.51 -16.31 -23.99
CA ILE A 39 9.74 -16.22 -24.79
C ILE A 39 9.71 -14.97 -25.68
N ASN A 40 8.61 -14.72 -26.39
CA ASN A 40 8.47 -13.54 -27.26
C ASN A 40 8.68 -12.23 -26.49
N GLU A 41 8.14 -12.13 -25.27
CA GLU A 41 8.36 -10.96 -24.43
C GLU A 41 9.82 -10.86 -23.97
N LEU A 42 10.45 -11.97 -23.57
CA LEU A 42 11.88 -11.99 -23.23
C LEU A 42 12.72 -11.51 -24.42
N GLU A 43 12.39 -11.93 -25.64
CA GLU A 43 13.06 -11.50 -26.86
C GLU A 43 12.90 -10.00 -27.15
N THR A 44 11.77 -9.39 -26.78
CA THR A 44 11.65 -7.92 -26.80
C THR A 44 12.73 -7.27 -25.93
N PHE A 45 12.96 -7.78 -24.72
CA PHE A 45 14.03 -7.27 -23.86
C PHE A 45 15.42 -7.52 -24.46
N ILE A 46 15.62 -8.67 -25.14
CA ILE A 46 16.90 -9.04 -25.76
C ILE A 46 17.24 -8.11 -26.93
N TYR A 47 16.31 -7.99 -27.89
CA TYR A 47 16.60 -7.40 -29.21
C TYR A 47 16.19 -5.93 -29.33
N GLN A 48 15.27 -5.44 -28.50
CA GLN A 48 14.77 -4.06 -28.58
C GLN A 48 15.28 -3.20 -27.43
N ASN A 49 15.24 -3.73 -26.20
CA ASN A 49 15.63 -2.94 -25.03
C ASN A 49 17.13 -3.09 -24.71
N GLU A 50 17.72 -4.28 -24.92
CA GLU A 50 19.11 -4.60 -24.58
C GLU A 50 19.45 -4.59 -23.07
N HIS A 51 18.44 -4.52 -22.21
CA HIS A 51 18.55 -4.67 -20.75
C HIS A 51 17.20 -5.05 -20.11
N TYR A 52 17.19 -5.54 -18.88
CA TYR A 52 15.97 -5.81 -18.11
C TYR A 52 15.46 -4.59 -17.35
N ASN A 53 14.18 -4.61 -16.94
CA ASN A 53 13.58 -3.54 -16.12
C ASN A 53 14.27 -3.26 -14.78
N VAL A 54 14.90 -4.26 -14.17
CA VAL A 54 15.72 -4.02 -12.96
C VAL A 54 16.97 -3.22 -13.29
N GLU A 55 17.50 -3.39 -14.50
CA GLU A 55 18.70 -2.72 -14.96
C GLU A 55 18.41 -1.27 -15.36
N ASP A 56 17.20 -0.94 -15.81
CA ASP A 56 16.74 0.47 -15.97
C ASP A 56 17.06 1.28 -14.72
N ILE A 57 16.63 0.76 -13.56
CA ILE A 57 16.82 1.42 -12.27
C ILE A 57 18.29 1.51 -11.87
N ILE A 58 19.08 0.48 -12.19
CA ILE A 58 20.50 0.42 -11.85
C ILE A 58 21.29 1.41 -12.71
N ASN A 59 21.05 1.42 -14.01
CA ASN A 59 21.77 2.23 -14.97
C ASN A 59 21.49 3.73 -14.77
N GLU A 60 20.25 4.09 -14.44
CA GLU A 60 19.84 5.49 -14.24
C GLU A 60 20.13 6.02 -12.82
N SER A 61 20.73 5.22 -11.94
CA SER A 61 21.00 5.62 -10.54
C SER A 61 22.07 6.68 -10.35
N GLU A 62 22.96 6.87 -11.33
CA GLU A 62 24.11 7.77 -11.11
C GLU A 62 23.80 9.22 -11.44
N ASN A 63 22.91 9.54 -12.39
CA ASN A 63 22.47 10.91 -12.72
C ASN A 63 21.22 10.93 -13.65
N GLY A 64 20.42 9.86 -13.60
CA GLY A 64 19.37 9.60 -14.58
C GLY A 64 17.95 9.81 -14.07
N TYR A 65 17.00 9.48 -14.91
CA TYR A 65 15.61 9.32 -14.51
C TYR A 65 15.00 8.14 -15.27
N VAL A 66 13.99 7.51 -14.66
CA VAL A 66 13.16 6.51 -15.36
C VAL A 66 11.74 7.04 -15.53
N ILE A 67 11.09 6.69 -16.62
CA ILE A 67 9.64 6.88 -16.77
C ILE A 67 8.99 5.60 -16.27
N TRP A 68 8.31 5.67 -15.13
CA TRP A 68 7.90 4.46 -14.43
C TRP A 68 6.44 4.49 -14.01
N THR A 69 5.83 3.31 -13.89
CA THR A 69 4.45 3.19 -13.42
C THR A 69 4.33 3.68 -11.99
N VAL A 70 3.39 4.60 -11.74
CA VAL A 70 3.09 5.15 -10.41
C VAL A 70 1.58 5.13 -10.13
N PRO A 71 1.16 5.22 -8.87
CA PRO A 71 -0.25 5.45 -8.52
C PRO A 71 -0.80 6.74 -9.16
N ARG A 72 -2.10 6.76 -9.50
CA ARG A 72 -2.78 7.99 -9.99
C ARG A 72 -2.66 9.16 -9.03
N SER A 73 -2.59 8.84 -7.73
CA SER A 73 -2.53 9.79 -6.65
C SER A 73 -1.16 10.41 -6.42
N SER A 74 -0.15 9.97 -7.16
CA SER A 74 1.22 10.41 -6.94
C SER A 74 1.41 11.89 -7.22
N ALA A 75 2.28 12.51 -6.42
CA ALA A 75 2.72 13.89 -6.57
C ALA A 75 4.24 13.97 -6.71
N ILE A 76 4.73 15.12 -7.17
CA ILE A 76 6.16 15.42 -7.17
C ILE A 76 6.70 15.28 -5.73
N ASP A 77 7.91 14.73 -5.62
CA ASP A 77 8.62 14.37 -4.39
C ASP A 77 8.09 13.16 -3.61
N ASP A 78 7.02 12.50 -4.07
CA ASP A 78 6.62 11.22 -3.50
C ASP A 78 7.73 10.17 -3.65
N ILE A 79 7.85 9.30 -2.65
CA ILE A 79 8.91 8.30 -2.54
C ILE A 79 8.52 7.03 -3.28
N VAL A 80 9.47 6.53 -4.07
CA VAL A 80 9.36 5.26 -4.80
C VAL A 80 10.39 4.29 -4.26
N LEU A 81 9.95 3.14 -3.74
CA LEU A 81 10.84 2.05 -3.33
C LEU A 81 10.80 0.94 -4.39
N PHE A 82 11.93 0.71 -5.08
CA PHE A 82 12.00 -0.30 -6.13
C PHE A 82 12.27 -1.69 -5.54
N PHE A 83 11.33 -2.59 -5.76
CA PHE A 83 11.35 -3.97 -5.29
C PHE A 83 11.44 -4.94 -6.47
N HIS A 84 12.45 -5.81 -6.50
CA HIS A 84 12.49 -6.86 -7.51
C HIS A 84 11.65 -8.05 -7.06
N ALA A 85 10.60 -8.36 -7.81
CA ALA A 85 9.57 -9.32 -7.45
C ALA A 85 10.14 -10.68 -7.00
N LYS A 86 9.74 -11.15 -5.82
CA LYS A 86 10.07 -12.52 -5.35
C LYS A 86 9.61 -13.61 -6.33
N THR A 87 8.54 -13.36 -7.08
CA THR A 87 8.00 -14.30 -8.08
C THR A 87 8.82 -14.36 -9.37
N ALA A 88 9.75 -13.42 -9.61
CA ALA A 88 10.57 -13.40 -10.82
C ALA A 88 11.34 -14.72 -11.04
N ILE A 89 11.87 -15.35 -9.97
CA ILE A 89 12.57 -16.63 -10.08
C ILE A 89 11.69 -17.77 -10.61
N GLN A 90 10.38 -17.72 -10.37
CA GLN A 90 9.46 -18.73 -10.89
C GLN A 90 9.32 -18.57 -12.41
N TRP A 91 9.26 -17.33 -12.89
CA TRP A 91 9.20 -17.02 -14.32
C TRP A 91 10.50 -17.33 -15.04
N ILE A 92 11.66 -16.98 -14.45
CA ILE A 92 12.97 -17.36 -14.97
C ILE A 92 13.04 -18.88 -15.18
N ARG A 93 12.69 -19.68 -14.16
CA ARG A 93 12.70 -21.16 -14.27
C ARG A 93 11.71 -21.70 -15.31
N LYS A 94 10.53 -21.09 -15.42
CA LYS A 94 9.55 -21.47 -16.45
C LYS A 94 10.08 -21.19 -17.85
N LEU A 95 10.70 -20.04 -18.06
CA LEU A 95 11.31 -19.66 -19.34
C LEU A 95 12.54 -20.50 -19.67
N GLU A 96 13.39 -20.85 -18.70
CA GLU A 96 14.48 -21.83 -18.87
C GLU A 96 13.93 -23.19 -19.34
N THR A 97 12.76 -23.60 -18.86
CA THR A 97 12.13 -24.85 -19.27
C THR A 97 11.53 -24.73 -20.68
N ALA A 98 10.84 -23.62 -20.97
CA ALA A 98 10.29 -23.34 -22.29
C ALA A 98 11.39 -23.26 -23.36
N ALA A 99 12.50 -22.57 -23.06
CA ALA A 99 13.65 -22.38 -23.94
C ALA A 99 14.34 -23.69 -24.34
N LYS A 100 14.14 -24.81 -23.62
CA LYS A 100 14.67 -26.12 -24.05
C LYS A 100 13.96 -26.65 -25.29
N ASN A 101 12.68 -26.31 -25.44
CA ASN A 101 11.77 -26.86 -26.45
C ASN A 101 11.40 -25.83 -27.54
N ILE A 102 12.04 -24.66 -27.56
CA ILE A 102 11.86 -23.71 -28.66
C ILE A 102 12.49 -24.27 -29.92
N ASP A 103 11.91 -23.88 -31.05
CA ASP A 103 12.42 -24.18 -32.37
C ASP A 103 13.62 -23.28 -32.70
N ASP A 104 14.73 -23.91 -33.10
CA ASP A 104 16.00 -23.22 -33.37
C ASP A 104 15.97 -22.47 -34.72
N GLU A 105 14.98 -22.73 -35.59
CA GLU A 105 14.80 -21.98 -36.85
C GLU A 105 14.22 -20.58 -36.63
N THR A 106 13.47 -20.38 -35.54
CA THR A 106 12.71 -19.15 -35.26
C THR A 106 13.27 -18.35 -34.08
N HIS A 107 14.07 -18.97 -33.21
CA HIS A 107 14.58 -18.34 -32.00
C HIS A 107 16.10 -18.57 -31.82
N ASN A 108 16.81 -17.55 -31.33
CA ASN A 108 18.22 -17.69 -30.94
C ASN A 108 18.33 -18.27 -29.52
N LYS A 109 18.37 -19.60 -29.43
CA LYS A 109 18.36 -20.35 -28.17
C LYS A 109 19.56 -20.06 -27.27
N ASP A 110 20.76 -19.95 -27.83
CA ASP A 110 21.98 -19.68 -27.07
C ASP A 110 21.90 -18.29 -26.41
N LEU A 111 21.45 -17.28 -27.16
CA LEU A 111 21.26 -15.93 -26.64
C LEU A 111 20.19 -15.89 -25.55
N ILE A 112 19.08 -16.60 -25.74
CA ILE A 112 18.02 -16.71 -24.72
C ILE A 112 18.58 -17.31 -23.42
N PHE A 113 19.37 -18.38 -23.49
CA PHE A 113 19.98 -18.98 -22.29
C PHE A 113 21.02 -18.07 -21.62
N GLU A 114 21.80 -17.32 -22.40
CA GLU A 114 22.72 -16.30 -21.87
C GLU A 114 21.95 -15.24 -21.06
N TRP A 115 20.86 -14.73 -21.61
CA TRP A 115 20.02 -13.74 -20.95
C TRP A 115 19.31 -14.29 -19.72
N LEU A 116 18.81 -15.52 -19.76
CA LEU A 116 18.24 -16.18 -18.57
C LEU A 116 19.30 -16.39 -17.47
N LYS A 117 20.55 -16.65 -17.84
CA LYS A 117 21.68 -16.69 -16.89
C LYS A 117 21.96 -15.32 -16.29
N ARG A 118 21.92 -14.24 -17.09
CA ARG A 118 22.00 -12.84 -16.61
C ARG A 118 20.86 -12.54 -15.63
N ALA A 119 19.63 -12.92 -15.96
CA ALA A 119 18.46 -12.77 -15.09
C ALA A 119 18.64 -13.49 -13.74
N ARG A 120 19.21 -14.71 -13.73
CA ARG A 120 19.54 -15.41 -12.48
C ARG A 120 20.55 -14.64 -11.63
N THR A 121 21.58 -14.08 -12.25
CA THR A 121 22.58 -13.27 -11.55
C THR A 121 21.93 -12.04 -10.91
N LEU A 122 21.09 -11.31 -11.65
CA LEU A 122 20.33 -10.17 -11.13
C LEU A 122 19.39 -10.59 -9.99
N TYR A 123 18.65 -11.69 -10.15
CA TYR A 123 17.76 -12.21 -9.13
C TYR A 123 18.52 -12.63 -7.86
N SER A 124 19.71 -13.23 -7.99
CA SER A 124 20.51 -13.61 -6.82
C SER A 124 20.87 -12.41 -5.95
N LYS A 125 21.12 -11.26 -6.59
CA LYS A 125 21.45 -10.00 -5.92
C LYS A 125 20.20 -9.32 -5.35
N TYR A 126 19.19 -9.09 -6.17
CA TYR A 126 18.06 -8.20 -5.82
C TYR A 126 16.71 -8.90 -5.66
N GLY A 127 16.57 -10.14 -6.12
CA GLY A 127 15.32 -10.88 -6.13
C GLY A 127 14.72 -11.01 -4.73
N GLY A 128 13.46 -10.59 -4.61
CA GLY A 128 12.74 -10.54 -3.34
C GLY A 128 13.19 -9.41 -2.40
N LYS A 129 13.88 -8.38 -2.90
CA LYS A 129 14.42 -7.29 -2.11
C LYS A 129 14.03 -5.91 -2.64
N ILE A 130 13.91 -4.95 -1.72
CA ILE A 130 13.95 -3.53 -2.07
C ILE A 130 15.42 -3.18 -2.29
N PHE A 131 15.76 -2.69 -3.48
CA PHE A 131 17.15 -2.49 -3.90
C PHE A 131 17.50 -1.06 -4.27
N ALA A 132 16.50 -0.20 -4.47
CA ALA A 132 16.70 1.22 -4.75
C ALA A 132 15.55 2.05 -4.20
N ILE A 133 15.82 3.33 -4.00
CA ILE A 133 14.85 4.37 -3.66
C ILE A 133 14.96 5.49 -4.68
N GLY A 134 13.87 6.16 -5.00
CA GLY A 134 13.83 7.34 -5.87
C GLY A 134 12.73 8.29 -5.44
N ARG A 135 12.61 9.43 -6.10
CA ARG A 135 11.50 10.36 -5.91
C ARG A 135 10.86 10.78 -7.23
N ILE A 136 9.57 11.09 -7.19
CA ILE A 136 8.85 11.54 -8.38
C ILE A 136 9.27 12.97 -8.76
N ASP A 137 9.58 13.18 -10.03
CA ASP A 137 10.06 14.47 -10.58
C ASP A 137 9.02 15.14 -11.49
N SER A 138 8.01 14.39 -11.97
CA SER A 138 6.96 14.92 -12.82
C SER A 138 5.56 14.54 -12.32
N PRO A 139 4.53 15.33 -12.64
CA PRO A 139 3.15 14.90 -12.44
C PRO A 139 2.87 13.55 -13.15
N PRO A 140 2.00 12.70 -12.61
CA PRO A 140 1.59 11.48 -13.29
C PRO A 140 0.79 11.78 -14.56
N GLU A 141 1.12 11.08 -15.64
CA GLU A 141 0.45 11.16 -16.93
C GLU A 141 -0.14 9.80 -17.29
N TYR A 142 -1.30 9.81 -17.96
CA TYR A 142 -1.91 8.59 -18.47
C TYR A 142 -1.36 8.29 -19.86
N ASP A 143 -0.80 7.10 -20.02
CA ASP A 143 -0.30 6.62 -21.30
C ASP A 143 -1.44 5.98 -22.11
N ASN A 144 -1.85 6.68 -23.17
CA ASN A 144 -2.89 6.27 -24.11
C ASN A 144 -2.36 5.38 -25.26
N SER A 145 -1.08 5.00 -25.26
CA SER A 145 -0.53 4.16 -26.32
C SER A 145 -1.17 2.76 -26.31
N ASP A 146 -1.49 2.23 -27.49
CA ASP A 146 -1.78 0.81 -27.66
C ASP A 146 -0.46 0.05 -27.78
N ASP A 147 0.30 0.00 -26.69
CA ASP A 147 1.62 -0.62 -26.70
C ASP A 147 1.60 -2.16 -26.66
N TYR A 148 2.70 -2.73 -27.19
CA TYR A 148 3.10 -4.13 -27.25
C TYR A 148 2.73 -4.98 -26.00
N PRO A 149 2.68 -6.32 -26.12
CA PRO A 149 2.41 -7.22 -24.99
C PRO A 149 3.41 -7.03 -23.84
N ARG A 150 3.01 -6.25 -22.83
CA ARG A 150 3.74 -6.03 -21.58
C ARG A 150 3.19 -6.93 -20.47
N HIS A 151 4.07 -7.46 -19.63
CA HIS A 151 3.68 -8.27 -18.49
C HIS A 151 3.12 -7.48 -17.29
N TRP A 152 3.11 -6.14 -17.36
CA TRP A 152 2.51 -5.21 -16.41
C TRP A 152 1.35 -4.44 -17.05
N SER A 153 0.34 -4.09 -16.24
CA SER A 153 -0.91 -3.43 -16.69
C SER A 153 -0.98 -1.93 -16.38
N GLY A 154 0.07 -1.37 -15.76
CA GLY A 154 0.12 0.05 -15.39
C GLY A 154 0.03 0.98 -16.59
N ARG A 155 -0.86 1.98 -16.52
CA ARG A 155 -1.08 3.00 -17.56
C ARG A 155 -0.81 4.43 -17.08
N ILE A 156 -0.30 4.58 -15.86
CA ILE A 156 -0.02 5.87 -15.27
C ILE A 156 1.47 5.93 -15.00
N TYR A 157 2.15 6.90 -15.60
CA TYR A 157 3.60 7.02 -15.55
C TYR A 157 4.02 8.39 -15.03
N ALA A 158 5.17 8.44 -14.37
CA ALA A 158 5.84 9.69 -14.02
C ALA A 158 7.35 9.50 -14.14
N LYS A 159 8.09 10.60 -14.28
CA LYS A 159 9.54 10.60 -14.13
C LYS A 159 9.89 10.35 -12.67
N VAL A 160 10.81 9.41 -12.43
CA VAL A 160 11.41 9.15 -11.11
C VAL A 160 12.90 9.46 -11.22
N CYS A 161 13.39 10.38 -10.40
CA CYS A 161 14.76 10.86 -10.37
C CYS A 161 15.44 10.57 -9.03
N ASP A 162 16.70 11.00 -8.92
CA ASP A 162 17.57 10.87 -7.73
C ASP A 162 17.57 9.45 -7.17
N ILE A 163 17.66 8.47 -8.06
CA ILE A 163 17.58 7.06 -7.73
C ILE A 163 18.84 6.67 -6.96
N CYS A 164 18.69 6.33 -5.68
CA CYS A 164 19.76 5.83 -4.84
C CYS A 164 19.68 4.29 -4.73
N LEU A 165 20.73 3.60 -5.20
CA LEU A 165 20.89 2.16 -4.98
C LEU A 165 21.27 1.87 -3.53
N LEU A 166 20.57 0.92 -2.92
CA LEU A 166 20.86 0.48 -1.56
C LEU A 166 22.10 -0.42 -1.56
N ASN A 167 23.11 -0.05 -0.75
CA ASN A 167 24.30 -0.88 -0.58
C ASN A 167 23.98 -2.19 0.15
N VAL A 168 22.95 -2.20 1.00
CA VAL A 168 22.34 -3.38 1.61
C VAL A 168 20.86 -3.42 1.24
N PRO A 169 20.50 -4.12 0.15
CA PRO A 169 19.11 -4.34 -0.23
C PRO A 169 18.32 -5.04 0.89
N ILE A 170 17.06 -4.65 1.07
CA ILE A 170 16.22 -5.15 2.18
C ILE A 170 15.39 -6.34 1.71
N ASP A 171 15.59 -7.51 2.31
CA ASP A 171 14.85 -8.71 1.94
C ASP A 171 13.40 -8.65 2.41
N ILE A 172 12.48 -9.19 1.61
CA ILE A 172 11.04 -9.22 1.94
C ILE A 172 10.73 -9.89 3.28
N SER A 173 11.55 -10.85 3.72
CA SER A 173 11.40 -11.48 5.05
C SER A 173 11.53 -10.48 6.20
N GLU A 174 12.15 -9.34 5.98
CA GLU A 174 12.39 -8.32 7.00
C GLU A 174 11.21 -7.40 7.24
N PHE A 175 10.30 -7.29 6.26
CA PHE A 175 9.15 -6.38 6.33
C PHE A 175 7.79 -7.03 6.04
N ASN A 176 7.76 -8.29 5.59
CA ASN A 176 6.51 -8.98 5.27
C ASN A 176 5.55 -9.18 6.45
N SER A 177 6.03 -9.01 7.69
CA SER A 177 5.22 -9.09 8.90
C SER A 177 4.33 -7.87 9.11
N PHE A 178 4.62 -6.75 8.44
CA PHE A 178 3.85 -5.51 8.54
C PHE A 178 3.54 -4.85 7.18
N ILE A 179 4.18 -5.25 6.09
CA ILE A 179 3.85 -4.82 4.72
C ILE A 179 3.57 -6.05 3.86
N LEU A 180 2.35 -6.14 3.33
CA LEU A 180 2.00 -7.13 2.32
C LEU A 180 2.23 -6.56 0.92
N VAL A 181 3.35 -6.91 0.28
CA VAL A 181 3.61 -6.51 -1.11
C VAL A 181 2.56 -7.11 -2.04
N SER A 182 1.90 -6.25 -2.82
CA SER A 182 0.90 -6.67 -3.79
C SER A 182 1.51 -7.62 -4.83
N ARG A 183 0.82 -8.72 -5.06
CA ARG A 183 1.17 -9.70 -6.10
C ARG A 183 0.40 -9.49 -7.41
N GLN A 184 -0.60 -8.61 -7.38
CA GLN A 184 -1.53 -8.36 -8.48
C GLN A 184 -1.39 -6.96 -9.07
N SER A 185 -0.79 -6.03 -8.32
CA SER A 185 -0.51 -4.66 -8.78
C SER A 185 1.00 -4.45 -8.93
N ALA A 186 1.37 -3.56 -9.87
CA ALA A 186 2.73 -3.06 -10.01
C ALA A 186 3.14 -2.15 -8.83
N THR A 187 2.17 -1.62 -8.08
CA THR A 187 2.43 -0.72 -6.95
C THR A 187 1.76 -1.21 -5.66
N THR A 188 2.41 -0.98 -4.52
CA THR A 188 1.88 -1.20 -3.18
C THR A 188 2.04 0.08 -2.38
N GLN A 189 0.94 0.74 -2.05
CA GLN A 189 0.96 1.96 -1.26
C GLN A 189 1.42 1.68 0.17
N LEU A 190 2.18 2.61 0.76
CA LEU A 190 2.69 2.50 2.12
C LEU A 190 2.03 3.53 3.02
N PRO A 191 1.13 3.12 3.93
CA PRO A 191 0.66 4.00 4.98
C PRO A 191 1.81 4.43 5.90
N SER A 192 1.64 5.58 6.55
CA SER A 192 2.69 6.23 7.33
C SER A 192 3.39 5.31 8.33
N LYS A 193 2.64 4.54 9.13
CA LYS A 193 3.21 3.67 10.18
C LYS A 193 4.08 2.56 9.60
N GLU A 194 3.64 1.94 8.51
CA GLU A 194 4.36 0.89 7.80
C GLU A 194 5.59 1.45 7.10
N TYR A 195 5.47 2.62 6.47
CA TYR A 195 6.58 3.33 5.86
C TYR A 195 7.67 3.64 6.89
N GLU A 196 7.34 4.26 8.03
CA GLU A 196 8.32 4.62 9.05
C GLU A 196 9.09 3.40 9.58
N LYS A 197 8.40 2.27 9.78
CA LYS A 197 9.07 1.02 10.15
C LYS A 197 10.05 0.55 9.08
N LEU A 198 9.64 0.58 7.81
CA LEU A 198 10.50 0.18 6.70
C LEU A 198 11.68 1.15 6.50
N LYS A 199 11.43 2.46 6.57
CA LYS A 199 12.45 3.52 6.52
C LYS A 199 13.49 3.30 7.60
N ASN A 200 13.09 3.03 8.84
CA ASN A 200 14.01 2.73 9.93
C ASN A 200 14.89 1.49 9.64
N ILE A 201 14.33 0.43 9.04
CA ILE A 201 15.13 -0.73 8.61
C ILE A 201 16.15 -0.32 7.54
N ILE A 202 15.73 0.42 6.52
CA ILE A 202 16.61 0.89 5.43
C ILE A 202 17.75 1.75 5.99
N VAL A 203 17.41 2.76 6.80
CA VAL A 203 18.38 3.69 7.43
C VAL A 203 19.35 2.95 8.34
N SER A 204 18.90 1.96 9.11
CA SER A 204 19.78 1.20 10.01
C SER A 204 20.85 0.38 9.27
N LYS A 205 20.68 0.10 7.98
CA LYS A 205 21.55 -0.77 7.18
C LYS A 205 22.33 -0.06 6.08
N ASN A 206 21.89 1.14 5.67
CA ASN A 206 22.45 1.85 4.52
C ASN A 206 23.02 3.20 5.00
N ARG A 207 24.33 3.40 4.77
CA ARG A 207 25.07 4.56 5.30
C ARG A 207 24.90 5.82 4.47
N TYR A 208 24.74 5.67 3.16
CA TYR A 208 24.61 6.77 2.22
C TYR A 208 23.20 6.75 1.66
N LEU A 209 22.35 7.60 2.22
CA LEU A 209 20.97 7.78 1.81
C LEU A 209 20.75 9.26 1.49
N PRO A 210 19.91 9.59 0.50
CA PRO A 210 19.70 10.95 0.08
C PRO A 210 18.88 11.73 1.11
N ASP A 211 19.16 13.03 1.22
CA ASP A 211 18.51 13.92 2.20
C ASP A 211 16.98 13.97 2.03
N TYR A 212 16.48 13.86 0.80
CA TYR A 212 15.03 13.84 0.55
C TYR A 212 14.37 12.65 1.26
N PHE A 213 15.04 11.50 1.31
CA PHE A 213 14.52 10.29 1.96
C PHE A 213 14.70 10.34 3.47
N LEU A 214 15.84 10.86 3.95
CA LEU A 214 16.09 10.97 5.39
C LEU A 214 15.12 11.95 6.07
N ASN A 215 14.80 13.06 5.41
CA ASN A 215 14.00 14.14 5.98
C ASN A 215 12.50 14.08 5.61
N ASP A 216 12.08 13.13 4.77
CA ASP A 216 10.67 12.95 4.45
C ASP A 216 9.82 12.49 5.63
N LYS A 217 8.51 12.71 5.49
CA LYS A 217 7.49 12.23 6.41
C LYS A 217 6.20 11.95 5.63
N ILE A 218 5.58 10.79 5.83
CA ILE A 218 4.44 10.37 4.98
C ILE A 218 3.09 10.89 5.46
N GLY A 219 2.53 11.89 4.78
CA GLY A 219 1.20 12.44 5.09
C GLY A 219 1.12 13.95 4.89
N ASP A 220 0.18 14.62 5.56
CA ASP A 220 0.05 16.09 5.70
C ASP A 220 0.28 16.43 7.18
N ASP A 221 1.06 17.46 7.53
CA ASP A 221 1.31 17.88 8.94
C ASP A 221 0.04 17.93 9.77
N ALA A 222 -1.03 18.43 9.17
CA ALA A 222 -2.33 18.50 9.81
C ALA A 222 -2.89 17.10 10.03
N LEU A 223 -2.84 16.20 9.02
CA LEU A 223 -3.31 14.83 9.16
C LEU A 223 -2.51 14.04 10.21
N PHE A 224 -1.22 14.27 10.37
CA PHE A 224 -0.42 13.65 11.43
C PHE A 224 -0.80 14.06 12.85
N LYS A 225 -1.24 15.30 13.01
CA LYS A 225 -1.76 15.81 14.28
C LYS A 225 -3.16 15.29 14.58
N THR A 226 -3.74 14.48 13.68
CA THR A 226 -5.05 13.88 13.87
C THR A 226 -5.06 12.91 15.05
N ASN A 227 -5.99 13.14 15.96
CA ASN A 227 -6.31 12.28 17.09
C ASN A 227 -7.84 12.25 17.29
N ILE A 228 -8.29 11.53 18.31
CA ILE A 228 -9.72 11.36 18.57
C ILE A 228 -10.46 12.68 18.87
N ASP A 229 -9.75 13.71 19.34
CA ASP A 229 -10.33 14.99 19.75
C ASP A 229 -10.43 15.98 18.59
N ASN A 230 -9.61 15.85 17.55
CA ASN A 230 -9.49 16.87 16.48
C ASN A 230 -9.70 16.33 15.05
N PHE A 231 -9.94 15.03 14.86
CA PHE A 231 -10.07 14.45 13.52
C PHE A 231 -11.16 15.07 12.66
N LEU A 232 -12.30 15.44 13.25
CA LEU A 232 -13.38 16.13 12.53
C LEU A 232 -12.89 17.46 11.96
N THR A 233 -12.25 18.28 12.80
CA THR A 233 -11.76 19.62 12.42
C THR A 233 -10.68 19.54 11.36
N ILE A 234 -9.70 18.65 11.52
CA ILE A 234 -8.57 18.51 10.59
C ILE A 234 -9.04 17.99 9.23
N ASN A 235 -9.96 17.03 9.22
CA ASN A 235 -10.40 16.40 7.98
C ASN A 235 -11.54 17.15 7.28
N ARG A 236 -12.22 18.12 7.91
CA ARG A 236 -13.39 18.80 7.33
C ARG A 236 -13.15 19.32 5.90
N ALA A 237 -12.00 19.94 5.66
CA ALA A 237 -11.63 20.47 4.35
C ALA A 237 -10.84 19.47 3.46
N ARG A 238 -10.41 18.34 4.02
CA ARG A 238 -9.46 17.39 3.39
C ARG A 238 -10.09 16.07 3.01
N ARG A 239 -11.15 15.65 3.71
CA ARG A 239 -11.77 14.32 3.59
C ARG A 239 -12.14 13.97 2.15
N LYS A 240 -12.70 14.93 1.41
CA LYS A 240 -13.11 14.76 0.01
C LYS A 240 -11.94 14.67 -0.99
N ARG A 241 -10.70 14.79 -0.52
CA ARG A 241 -9.48 14.73 -1.32
C ARG A 241 -8.71 13.44 -1.12
N PHE A 242 -9.19 12.52 -0.28
CA PHE A 242 -8.55 11.22 -0.14
C PHE A 242 -8.65 10.45 -1.47
N LEU A 243 -7.49 9.99 -1.93
CA LEU A 243 -7.38 9.24 -3.19
C LEU A 243 -7.36 7.73 -2.95
N LEU A 244 -7.16 7.31 -1.69
CA LEU A 244 -7.10 5.92 -1.25
C LEU A 244 -8.02 5.69 -0.06
N GLU A 245 -8.76 4.58 -0.06
CA GLU A 245 -9.58 4.16 1.08
C GLU A 245 -8.76 3.99 2.35
N ALA A 246 -7.51 3.55 2.24
CA ALA A 246 -6.62 3.36 3.38
C ALA A 246 -6.34 4.68 4.13
N ASP A 247 -6.21 5.80 3.42
CA ASP A 247 -5.97 7.11 4.02
C ASP A 247 -7.24 7.64 4.67
N PHE A 248 -8.36 7.57 3.94
CA PHE A 248 -9.67 7.94 4.51
C PHE A 248 -9.98 7.13 5.76
N ARG A 249 -9.67 5.84 5.74
CA ARG A 249 -9.82 4.94 6.88
C ARG A 249 -8.93 5.37 8.05
N SER A 250 -7.63 5.54 7.82
CA SER A 250 -6.65 5.81 8.87
C SER A 250 -6.82 7.19 9.53
N TYR A 251 -7.18 8.21 8.74
CA TYR A 251 -7.28 9.59 9.22
C TYR A 251 -8.69 10.01 9.64
N TYR A 252 -9.74 9.28 9.24
CA TYR A 252 -11.11 9.64 9.58
C TYR A 252 -11.89 8.47 10.20
N VAL A 253 -12.07 7.37 9.46
CA VAL A 253 -13.00 6.30 9.86
C VAL A 253 -12.56 5.63 11.16
N ASP A 254 -11.28 5.34 11.34
CA ASP A 254 -10.77 4.70 12.55
C ASP A 254 -11.07 5.54 13.81
N TYR A 255 -11.01 6.88 13.72
CA TYR A 255 -11.38 7.78 14.82
C TYR A 255 -12.89 7.86 15.01
N PHE A 256 -13.65 7.95 13.91
CA PHE A 256 -15.12 7.91 13.92
C PHE A 256 -15.64 6.64 14.63
N LEU A 257 -15.08 5.46 14.33
CA LEU A 257 -15.46 4.19 14.92
C LEU A 257 -14.99 4.05 16.38
N LYS A 258 -13.84 4.64 16.74
CA LYS A 258 -13.39 4.71 18.15
C LYS A 258 -14.35 5.53 19.01
N VAL A 259 -14.84 6.67 18.50
CA VAL A 259 -15.84 7.50 19.19
C VAL A 259 -17.10 6.71 19.48
N LEU A 260 -17.57 5.88 18.53
CA LEU A 260 -18.76 5.05 18.72
C LEU A 260 -18.53 3.87 19.67
N SER A 261 -17.48 3.09 19.42
CA SER A 261 -17.28 1.81 20.11
C SER A 261 -16.83 1.97 21.56
N GLY A 262 -16.04 3.02 21.88
CA GLY A 262 -15.43 3.24 23.19
C GLY A 262 -14.48 2.13 23.69
N LYS A 263 -14.48 0.97 23.03
CA LYS A 263 -13.74 -0.25 23.38
C LYS A 263 -12.87 -0.69 22.20
N LYS A 264 -13.33 -1.66 21.41
CA LYS A 264 -12.54 -2.42 20.45
C LYS A 264 -13.19 -2.36 19.07
N CYS A 265 -12.42 -1.96 18.08
CA CYS A 265 -12.77 -2.01 16.66
C CYS A 265 -11.99 -3.16 16.03
N TYR A 266 -12.70 -4.09 15.40
CA TYR A 266 -12.09 -5.22 14.70
C TYR A 266 -12.01 -4.88 13.21
N ARG A 267 -10.87 -5.15 12.58
CA ARG A 267 -10.60 -4.81 11.18
C ARG A 267 -10.46 -6.05 10.32
N GLU A 268 -10.83 -5.98 9.04
CA GLU A 268 -10.62 -7.06 8.06
C GLU A 268 -11.22 -8.40 8.52
N CYS A 269 -12.41 -8.34 9.13
CA CYS A 269 -13.07 -9.50 9.71
C CYS A 269 -13.58 -10.43 8.61
N GLN A 270 -13.32 -11.73 8.77
CA GLN A 270 -13.67 -12.71 7.74
C GLN A 270 -15.11 -13.17 7.92
N CYS A 271 -15.90 -13.09 6.85
CA CYS A 271 -17.29 -13.52 6.80
C CYS A 271 -17.38 -14.92 6.18
N PHE A 272 -18.13 -15.82 6.83
CA PHE A 272 -18.28 -17.19 6.37
C PHE A 272 -19.75 -17.60 6.30
N SER A 273 -20.16 -18.17 5.17
CA SER A 273 -21.34 -19.00 5.06
C SER A 273 -21.07 -20.14 4.07
N PRO A 274 -21.61 -21.37 4.27
CA PRO A 274 -21.45 -22.51 3.37
C PRO A 274 -21.94 -22.24 1.95
N SER A 275 -22.86 -21.30 1.77
CA SER A 275 -23.52 -20.99 0.51
C SER A 275 -22.97 -19.74 -0.19
N THR A 276 -22.01 -19.03 0.42
CA THR A 276 -21.46 -17.78 -0.14
C THR A 276 -19.93 -17.83 -0.24
N PRO A 277 -19.34 -17.15 -1.23
CA PRO A 277 -17.89 -17.01 -1.34
C PRO A 277 -17.29 -16.38 -0.08
N PHE A 278 -16.03 -16.71 0.20
CA PHE A 278 -15.27 -16.06 1.27
C PHE A 278 -15.23 -14.54 1.05
N ALA A 279 -15.62 -13.79 2.08
CA ALA A 279 -15.64 -12.34 2.04
C ALA A 279 -14.98 -11.74 3.29
N ARG A 280 -14.55 -10.48 3.21
CA ARG A 280 -14.04 -9.73 4.36
C ARG A 280 -14.76 -8.40 4.46
N VAL A 281 -15.26 -8.10 5.64
CA VAL A 281 -15.81 -6.79 5.96
C VAL A 281 -14.73 -5.93 6.61
N ASP A 282 -14.70 -4.65 6.25
CA ASP A 282 -13.66 -3.73 6.70
C ASP A 282 -13.59 -3.59 8.22
N ASN A 283 -14.75 -3.40 8.88
CA ASN A 283 -14.81 -3.14 10.31
C ASN A 283 -16.02 -3.77 11.00
N ILE A 284 -15.83 -4.15 12.28
CA ILE A 284 -16.90 -4.52 13.21
C ILE A 284 -16.68 -3.78 14.53
N ILE A 285 -17.74 -3.15 15.06
CA ILE A 285 -17.73 -2.50 16.37
C ILE A 285 -18.89 -2.98 17.25
N GLU A 286 -18.70 -2.93 18.57
CA GLU A 286 -19.80 -3.06 19.53
C GLU A 286 -20.40 -1.68 19.81
N PHE A 287 -21.68 -1.49 19.48
CA PHE A 287 -22.39 -0.23 19.68
C PHE A 287 -23.87 -0.50 20.00
N CYS A 288 -24.43 0.20 20.99
CA CYS A 288 -25.79 -0.02 21.48
C CYS A 288 -26.09 -1.51 21.83
N GLY A 289 -25.10 -2.22 22.36
CA GLY A 289 -25.22 -3.63 22.74
C GLY A 289 -25.20 -4.63 21.57
N LYS A 290 -24.93 -4.17 20.35
CA LYS A 290 -24.88 -5.00 19.13
C LYS A 290 -23.51 -4.94 18.49
N LYS A 291 -23.08 -6.03 17.85
CA LYS A 291 -21.92 -6.01 16.95
C LYS A 291 -22.39 -5.62 15.55
N ILE A 292 -21.96 -4.46 15.08
CA ILE A 292 -22.42 -3.83 13.85
C ILE A 292 -21.26 -3.78 12.85
N LEU A 293 -21.57 -4.11 11.60
CA LEU A 293 -20.62 -4.14 10.48
C LEU A 293 -20.53 -2.76 9.82
N PHE A 294 -19.32 -2.42 9.38
CA PHE A 294 -19.01 -1.20 8.65
C PHE A 294 -18.14 -1.50 7.44
N GLU A 295 -18.57 -1.04 6.27
CA GLU A 295 -17.79 -1.02 5.03
C GLU A 295 -17.31 0.41 4.73
N VAL A 296 -16.07 0.56 4.26
CA VAL A 296 -15.50 1.87 3.86
C VAL A 296 -15.37 1.92 2.35
N LYS A 297 -15.82 3.04 1.76
CA LYS A 297 -15.59 3.36 0.35
C LYS A 297 -15.09 4.80 0.20
N LEU A 298 -14.53 5.14 -0.95
CA LEU A 298 -14.26 6.56 -1.26
C LEU A 298 -15.53 7.27 -1.76
N ASN A 299 -16.30 6.60 -2.60
CA ASN A 299 -17.59 7.08 -3.11
C ASN A 299 -18.46 5.89 -3.51
N ILE A 300 -19.57 5.67 -2.80
CA ILE A 300 -20.43 4.51 -3.05
C ILE A 300 -21.12 4.54 -4.42
N GLU A 301 -21.29 5.72 -5.03
CA GLU A 301 -21.97 5.88 -6.32
C GLU A 301 -21.13 5.36 -7.49
N LEU A 302 -19.82 5.19 -7.29
CA LEU A 302 -18.90 4.67 -8.30
C LEU A 302 -18.67 3.16 -8.18
N GLU A 303 -19.23 2.52 -7.15
CA GLU A 303 -19.06 1.09 -6.90
C GLU A 303 -20.00 0.26 -7.77
N ARG A 304 -19.42 -0.60 -8.62
CA ARG A 304 -20.21 -1.38 -9.60
C ARG A 304 -21.09 -2.47 -8.99
N ASP A 305 -20.67 -3.08 -7.88
CA ASP A 305 -21.33 -4.27 -7.31
C ASP A 305 -21.43 -4.23 -5.77
N LEU A 306 -21.61 -3.02 -5.20
CA LEU A 306 -21.61 -2.82 -3.75
C LEU A 306 -22.70 -3.65 -3.04
N ILE A 307 -23.91 -3.71 -3.59
CA ILE A 307 -25.02 -4.45 -2.94
C ILE A 307 -24.71 -5.94 -2.82
N SER A 308 -24.13 -6.56 -3.86
CA SER A 308 -23.70 -7.96 -3.84
C SER A 308 -22.62 -8.19 -2.80
N GLN A 309 -21.65 -7.27 -2.70
CA GLN A 309 -20.61 -7.30 -1.67
C GLN A 309 -21.20 -7.26 -0.26
N LEU A 310 -22.10 -6.31 0.04
CA LEU A 310 -22.72 -6.16 1.36
C LEU A 310 -23.56 -7.39 1.75
N ASN A 311 -24.24 -8.01 0.77
CA ASN A 311 -24.99 -9.25 0.98
C ASN A 311 -24.11 -10.39 1.51
N GLN A 312 -22.86 -10.50 1.04
CA GLN A 312 -21.94 -11.54 1.52
C GLN A 312 -21.64 -11.39 3.03
N TYR A 313 -21.75 -10.18 3.57
CA TYR A 313 -21.48 -9.90 4.98
C TYR A 313 -22.69 -10.18 5.87
N VAL A 314 -23.85 -9.59 5.54
CA VAL A 314 -25.04 -9.71 6.38
C VAL A 314 -25.66 -11.12 6.38
N TYR A 315 -25.45 -11.89 5.30
CA TYR A 315 -25.87 -13.29 5.21
C TYR A 315 -24.80 -14.28 5.65
N ALA A 316 -23.66 -13.83 6.17
CA ALA A 316 -22.70 -14.72 6.78
C ALA A 316 -23.32 -15.43 8.01
N ASP A 317 -22.99 -16.70 8.21
CA ASP A 317 -23.43 -17.45 9.37
C ASP A 317 -22.68 -17.00 10.62
N TYR A 318 -21.36 -16.79 10.47
CA TYR A 318 -20.48 -16.27 11.49
C TYR A 318 -19.37 -15.41 10.88
N VAL A 319 -18.76 -14.58 11.72
CA VAL A 319 -17.56 -13.83 11.39
C VAL A 319 -16.38 -14.28 12.25
N ILE A 320 -15.16 -14.20 11.74
CA ILE A 320 -13.94 -14.37 12.54
C ILE A 320 -13.39 -12.98 12.85
N LEU A 321 -13.36 -12.64 14.14
CA LEU A 321 -12.81 -11.37 14.61
C LEU A 321 -11.28 -11.40 14.51
N ALA A 322 -10.69 -10.36 13.94
CA ALA A 322 -9.24 -10.23 13.79
C ALA A 322 -8.57 -9.76 15.09
N ASP A 323 -8.67 -10.55 16.15
CA ASP A 323 -8.12 -10.23 17.48
C ASP A 323 -6.94 -11.12 17.90
N GLY A 324 -6.42 -11.90 16.95
CA GLY A 324 -5.33 -12.87 17.15
C GLY A 324 -5.78 -14.21 17.73
N ARG A 325 -7.04 -14.38 18.12
CA ARG A 325 -7.59 -15.62 18.70
C ARG A 325 -8.41 -16.44 17.71
N ASN A 326 -8.68 -15.91 16.51
CA ASN A 326 -9.56 -16.49 15.50
C ASN A 326 -10.94 -16.88 16.08
N GLN A 327 -11.48 -16.04 16.97
CA GLN A 327 -12.76 -16.30 17.60
C GLN A 327 -13.90 -16.17 16.58
N LYS A 328 -14.73 -17.22 16.49
CA LYS A 328 -15.98 -17.20 15.73
C LYS A 328 -17.04 -16.43 16.50
N GLU A 329 -17.68 -15.49 15.83
CA GLU A 329 -18.76 -14.68 16.34
C GLU A 329 -20.03 -14.92 15.52
N TYR A 330 -21.08 -15.37 16.20
CA TYR A 330 -22.37 -15.72 15.59
C TYR A 330 -23.42 -14.64 15.87
N ASP A 331 -23.22 -13.86 16.95
CA ASP A 331 -24.14 -12.83 17.41
C ASP A 331 -23.67 -11.44 16.95
N PHE A 332 -24.11 -11.08 15.75
CA PHE A 332 -23.92 -9.78 15.14
C PHE A 332 -25.19 -9.35 14.39
N GLU A 333 -25.34 -8.06 14.15
CA GLU A 333 -26.50 -7.49 13.48
C GLU A 333 -26.55 -7.91 12.00
N LYS A 334 -27.65 -8.56 11.59
CA LYS A 334 -27.87 -9.04 10.22
C LYS A 334 -28.95 -8.27 9.47
N ASN A 335 -29.79 -7.50 10.17
CA ASN A 335 -30.88 -6.75 9.53
C ASN A 335 -30.39 -5.49 8.82
N TYR A 336 -29.25 -4.96 9.25
CA TYR A 336 -28.61 -3.83 8.61
C TYR A 336 -27.10 -3.83 8.86
N MET A 337 -26.40 -3.05 8.05
CA MET A 337 -25.02 -2.63 8.32
C MET A 337 -24.82 -1.18 7.86
N PHE A 338 -23.69 -0.59 8.20
CA PHE A 338 -23.36 0.76 7.75
C PHE A 338 -22.28 0.75 6.67
N VAL A 339 -22.38 1.73 5.77
CA VAL A 339 -21.34 2.06 4.79
C VAL A 339 -20.98 3.52 5.02
N ILE A 340 -19.68 3.82 5.05
CA ILE A 340 -19.19 5.19 5.17
C ILE A 340 -18.32 5.53 3.96
N ASP A 341 -18.55 6.70 3.38
CA ASP A 341 -17.67 7.24 2.35
C ASP A 341 -17.19 8.67 2.68
N MET A 342 -16.51 9.32 1.74
CA MET A 342 -15.98 10.67 1.97
C MET A 342 -17.06 11.75 2.14
N TYR A 343 -18.33 11.44 1.92
CA TYR A 343 -19.43 12.39 1.93
C TYR A 343 -20.40 12.12 3.07
N SER A 344 -20.81 10.88 3.27
CA SER A 344 -21.97 10.57 4.13
C SER A 344 -21.83 9.22 4.83
N VAL A 345 -22.67 9.02 5.85
CA VAL A 345 -22.93 7.69 6.42
C VAL A 345 -24.23 7.16 5.83
N TYR A 346 -24.20 5.91 5.42
CA TYR A 346 -25.32 5.20 4.83
C TYR A 346 -25.66 3.95 5.63
N LYS A 347 -26.93 3.57 5.63
CA LYS A 347 -27.43 2.31 6.21
C LYS A 347 -27.87 1.40 5.08
N TYR A 348 -27.30 0.21 5.02
CA TYR A 348 -27.79 -0.87 4.18
C TYR A 348 -28.86 -1.64 4.95
N ILE A 349 -30.08 -1.71 4.41
CA ILE A 349 -31.20 -2.45 4.99
C ILE A 349 -31.31 -3.80 4.27
N THR A 350 -31.01 -4.90 4.98
CA THR A 350 -30.90 -6.24 4.40
C THR A 350 -32.20 -6.71 3.75
N ALA A 351 -33.34 -6.46 4.40
CA ALA A 351 -34.65 -6.89 3.89
C ALA A 351 -35.04 -6.18 2.58
N GLU A 352 -34.67 -4.90 2.43
CA GLU A 352 -34.95 -4.09 1.25
C GLU A 352 -33.87 -4.20 0.17
N ARG A 353 -32.70 -4.74 0.52
CA ARG A 353 -31.48 -4.72 -0.30
C ARG A 353 -31.15 -3.33 -0.84
N ARG A 354 -31.30 -2.33 0.03
CA ARG A 354 -31.19 -0.92 -0.33
C ARG A 354 -30.28 -0.18 0.62
N ILE A 355 -29.51 0.75 0.06
CA ILE A 355 -28.68 1.68 0.80
C ILE A 355 -29.46 3.00 0.94
N ILE A 356 -29.56 3.50 2.16
CA ILE A 356 -30.13 4.82 2.45
C ILE A 356 -29.10 5.74 3.08
N LYS A 357 -29.09 7.00 2.66
CA LYS A 357 -28.28 8.03 3.30
C LYS A 357 -28.89 8.37 4.66
N ILE A 358 -28.07 8.38 5.71
CA ILE A 358 -28.50 8.74 7.07
C ILE A 358 -28.19 10.21 7.34
N PHE A 359 -26.94 10.63 7.16
CA PHE A 359 -26.51 12.03 7.32
C PHE A 359 -25.23 12.31 6.54
N ASP A 360 -24.99 13.58 6.23
CA ASP A 360 -23.76 14.04 5.61
C ASP A 360 -22.67 14.26 6.69
N LEU A 361 -21.44 13.85 6.38
CA LEU A 361 -20.31 13.98 7.31
C LEU A 361 -19.93 15.44 7.58
N ASP A 362 -20.33 16.39 6.72
CA ASP A 362 -20.10 17.83 6.93
C ASP A 362 -21.01 18.43 8.02
N ASP A 363 -22.15 17.78 8.29
CA ASP A 363 -23.12 18.20 9.30
C ASP A 363 -22.67 17.89 10.73
N LEU A 364 -21.69 16.99 10.89
CA LEU A 364 -21.16 16.59 12.19
C LEU A 364 -20.37 17.74 12.83
N LYS A 365 -20.72 18.03 14.09
CA LYS A 365 -20.07 19.10 14.87
C LYS A 365 -18.94 18.58 15.74
N ASP A 366 -19.18 17.48 16.43
CA ASP A 366 -18.27 16.92 17.43
C ASP A 366 -18.55 15.41 17.66
N ALA A 367 -17.79 14.79 18.57
CA ALA A 367 -17.94 13.38 18.93
C ALA A 367 -19.30 13.04 19.57
N VAL A 368 -19.92 13.99 20.29
CA VAL A 368 -21.24 13.80 20.90
C VAL A 368 -22.31 13.73 19.81
N ASP A 369 -22.19 14.58 18.79
CA ASP A 369 -23.08 14.60 17.64
C ASP A 369 -22.98 13.31 16.81
N ILE A 370 -21.77 12.76 16.61
CA ILE A 370 -21.57 11.43 16.00
C ILE A 370 -22.39 10.38 16.74
N CYS A 371 -22.21 10.28 18.07
CA CYS A 371 -22.93 9.32 18.90
C CYS A 371 -24.45 9.51 18.81
N LYS A 372 -24.93 10.75 18.79
CA LYS A 372 -26.35 11.09 18.71
C LYS A 372 -26.96 10.65 17.38
N GLN A 373 -26.33 11.01 16.26
CA GLN A 373 -26.80 10.67 14.92
C GLN A 373 -26.80 9.15 14.70
N MET A 374 -25.73 8.47 15.12
CA MET A 374 -25.63 7.02 14.98
C MET A 374 -26.60 6.24 15.88
N LYS A 375 -26.87 6.72 17.11
CA LYS A 375 -27.92 6.13 17.96
C LYS A 375 -29.28 6.21 17.28
N LYS A 376 -29.63 7.37 16.71
CA LYS A 376 -30.86 7.54 15.94
C LYS A 376 -30.92 6.54 14.77
N ALA A 377 -29.84 6.43 14.00
CA ALA A 377 -29.76 5.52 12.86
C ALA A 377 -29.85 4.03 13.20
N VAL A 378 -29.57 3.64 14.44
CA VAL A 378 -29.70 2.26 14.94
C VAL A 378 -31.12 1.98 15.44
N CYS A 379 -31.78 2.99 16.00
CA CYS A 379 -33.13 2.87 16.57
C CYS A 379 -34.24 3.02 15.51
N ASP A 380 -34.01 3.83 14.48
CA ASP A 380 -34.87 4.00 13.30
C ASP A 380 -34.53 2.94 12.25
#